data_AF-A0A523ELF9-F1
#
_entry.id   AF-A0A523ELF9-F1
#
_cell.length_a   1.000
_cell.length_b   1.000
_cell.length_c   1.000
_cell.angle_alpha   90.00
_cell.angle_beta   90.00
_cell.angle_gamma   90.00
#
_symmetry.space_group_name_H-M   'P 1'
#
loop_
_entity.id
_entity.type
_entity.pdbx_description
1 polymer ?
#
loop_
_entity_poly.entity_id
_entity_poly.type
_entity_poly.pdbx_seq_one_letter_code
_entity_poly.pdbx_strand_id
1 'polypeptide(L)'
;MRDSGWLVACIEFEAMSDFRMVAVAVVLGLAAGCGGGNGTGGANPVAPIVTSVGDPQTDSSTTPSNLALPIDLSAINLRGVINPYGVVRSSLDEGGTGHPGIDLPSNTGASFYAVADGRIVSITPVTDEFPGFAVKLLIAEGATAGTGWIFLYEHMVLVAGLAADSQVTRGQRIGSNPLEPAITNHLELSWAFNNYEFLQNQTCWVPQLDAGSESTFMSAFNNDFRTDQRFIDAWTMVTKEGLLPFSELLNTERFPDGARPCYPPGTDVRVEP
;
A
#
# COMPACT_ATOMS: atom_id res chain seq x y z
N MET A 1 -20.31 48.88 -37.03
CA MET A 1 -21.28 47.80 -37.25
C MET A 1 -20.53 46.53 -37.66
N ARG A 2 -20.13 45.75 -36.66
CA ARG A 2 -19.80 44.31 -36.74
C ARG A 2 -20.00 43.79 -35.33
N ASP A 3 -21.16 43.18 -35.12
CA ASP A 3 -21.59 42.57 -33.87
C ASP A 3 -20.74 41.33 -33.59
N SER A 4 -20.23 41.21 -32.36
CA SER A 4 -19.66 39.97 -31.84
C SER A 4 -20.68 39.39 -30.86
N GLY A 5 -21.54 38.51 -31.38
CA GLY A 5 -22.45 37.72 -30.57
C GLY A 5 -21.68 36.62 -29.84
N TRP A 6 -21.80 36.58 -28.52
CA TRP A 6 -21.32 35.47 -27.70
C TRP A 6 -22.51 34.56 -27.38
N LEU A 7 -22.38 33.29 -27.76
CA LEU A 7 -23.28 32.20 -27.39
C LEU A 7 -23.17 31.94 -25.88
N VAL A 8 -24.28 32.02 -25.16
CA VAL A 8 -24.40 31.45 -23.81
C VAL A 8 -24.97 30.03 -23.98
N ALA A 9 -24.15 29.02 -23.72
CA ALA A 9 -24.63 27.64 -23.60
C ALA A 9 -24.97 27.39 -22.12
N CYS A 10 -26.25 27.16 -21.82
CA CYS A 10 -26.67 26.58 -20.55
C CYS A 10 -26.39 25.07 -20.61
N ILE A 11 -25.51 24.58 -19.72
CA ILE A 11 -25.37 23.15 -19.46
C ILE A 11 -26.26 22.85 -18.25
N GLU A 12 -27.35 22.12 -18.45
CA GLU A 12 -28.11 21.50 -17.37
C GLU A 12 -27.34 20.26 -16.89
N PHE A 13 -26.95 20.25 -15.61
CA PHE A 13 -26.45 19.04 -14.95
C PHE A 13 -27.60 18.42 -14.15
N GLU A 14 -28.08 17.26 -14.59
CA GLU A 14 -28.90 16.37 -13.77
C GLU A 14 -28.01 15.79 -12.65
N ALA A 15 -28.47 15.96 -11.41
CA ALA A 15 -27.79 15.45 -10.23
C ALA A 15 -27.95 13.93 -10.13
N MET A 16 -26.86 13.18 -10.28
CA MET A 16 -26.72 11.84 -9.71
C MET A 16 -25.96 11.95 -8.39
N SER A 17 -26.57 11.40 -7.35
CA SER A 17 -26.13 11.41 -5.96
C SER A 17 -24.81 10.65 -5.73
N ASP A 18 -24.06 11.15 -4.74
CA ASP A 18 -22.91 10.53 -4.07
C ASP A 18 -21.55 10.53 -4.79
N PHE A 19 -21.04 11.74 -5.02
CA PHE A 19 -19.61 12.04 -5.00
C PHE A 19 -19.36 13.22 -4.08
N ARG A 20 -18.68 13.03 -2.94
CA ARG A 20 -18.09 14.14 -2.19
C ARG A 20 -16.82 14.59 -2.88
N MET A 21 -16.98 15.38 -3.94
CA MET A 21 -15.95 16.27 -4.42
C MET A 21 -15.56 17.21 -3.28
N VAL A 22 -14.25 17.34 -3.02
CA VAL A 22 -13.72 18.41 -2.19
C VAL A 22 -14.09 19.73 -2.87
N ALA A 23 -15.06 20.44 -2.30
CA ALA A 23 -15.51 21.72 -2.79
C ALA A 23 -14.40 22.76 -2.58
N VAL A 24 -13.71 23.12 -3.66
CA VAL A 24 -12.95 24.37 -3.72
C VAL A 24 -14.00 25.48 -3.80
N ALA A 25 -14.30 26.11 -2.67
CA ALA A 25 -15.14 27.29 -2.62
C ALA A 25 -14.40 28.48 -3.26
N VAL A 26 -14.54 28.64 -4.58
CA VAL A 26 -14.21 29.90 -5.24
C VAL A 26 -15.33 30.87 -4.94
N VAL A 27 -15.12 31.76 -3.96
CA VAL A 27 -16.01 32.90 -3.71
C VAL A 27 -15.81 33.90 -4.87
N LEU A 28 -16.56 33.72 -5.95
CA LEU A 28 -16.73 34.72 -6.99
C LEU A 28 -17.73 35.77 -6.49
N GLY A 29 -17.21 36.88 -5.98
CA GLY A 29 -18.02 38.04 -5.63
C GLY A 29 -18.65 38.66 -6.88
N LEU A 30 -19.92 38.35 -7.15
CA LEU A 30 -20.75 39.08 -8.11
C LEU A 30 -21.19 40.40 -7.48
N ALA A 31 -20.46 41.47 -7.75
CA ALA A 31 -20.94 42.82 -7.50
C ALA A 31 -21.92 43.23 -8.62
N ALA A 32 -23.21 43.17 -8.33
CA ALA A 32 -24.23 43.87 -9.10
C ALA A 32 -24.13 45.37 -8.78
N GLY A 33 -23.72 46.17 -9.76
CA GLY A 33 -23.58 47.62 -9.62
C GLY A 33 -24.42 48.38 -10.65
N CYS A 34 -25.66 48.70 -10.29
CA CYS A 34 -26.38 49.83 -10.87
C CYS A 34 -26.30 51.01 -9.88
N GLY A 35 -25.78 52.15 -10.34
CA GLY A 35 -26.15 53.46 -9.81
C GLY A 35 -25.18 54.14 -8.83
N GLY A 36 -24.50 55.18 -9.34
CA GLY A 36 -24.52 56.52 -8.76
C GLY A 36 -23.67 56.83 -7.51
N GLY A 37 -22.69 57.73 -7.69
CA GLY A 37 -22.40 58.75 -6.66
C GLY A 37 -20.97 58.77 -6.10
N ASN A 38 -20.30 59.90 -6.36
CA ASN A 38 -19.03 60.39 -5.80
C ASN A 38 -18.66 59.94 -4.38
N GLY A 39 -17.41 59.49 -4.21
CA GLY A 39 -16.75 59.38 -2.92
C GLY A 39 -15.28 59.01 -3.04
N THR A 40 -14.40 59.94 -2.70
CA THR A 40 -12.94 59.78 -2.64
C THR A 40 -12.53 58.85 -1.49
N GLY A 41 -11.80 57.79 -1.79
CA GLY A 41 -11.18 56.91 -0.78
C GLY A 41 -10.42 55.77 -1.41
N GLY A 42 -9.13 55.95 -1.68
CA GLY A 42 -8.24 54.91 -2.17
C GLY A 42 -8.01 53.85 -1.08
N ALA A 43 -8.76 52.74 -1.16
CA ALA A 43 -8.43 51.52 -0.44
C ALA A 43 -7.46 50.71 -1.30
N ASN A 44 -6.25 50.47 -0.79
CA ASN A 44 -5.33 49.49 -1.37
C ASN A 44 -6.04 48.13 -1.47
N PRO A 45 -5.94 47.41 -2.60
CA PRO A 45 -6.43 46.04 -2.66
C PRO A 45 -5.64 45.21 -1.65
N VAL A 46 -6.33 44.72 -0.62
CA VAL A 46 -5.80 43.69 0.28
C VAL A 46 -5.55 42.47 -0.60
N ALA A 47 -4.27 42.15 -0.82
CA ALA A 47 -3.88 40.94 -1.52
C ALA A 47 -4.59 39.74 -0.85
N PRO A 48 -5.14 38.79 -1.63
CA PRO A 48 -5.73 37.60 -1.05
C PRO A 48 -4.67 36.92 -0.19
N ILE A 49 -5.00 36.72 1.09
CA ILE A 49 -4.22 35.86 1.98
C ILE A 49 -4.37 34.47 1.37
N VAL A 50 -3.36 34.05 0.61
CA VAL A 50 -3.16 32.66 0.27
C VAL A 50 -2.79 31.98 1.57
N THR A 51 -3.78 31.46 2.29
CA THR A 51 -3.54 30.38 3.24
C THR A 51 -3.03 29.23 2.39
N SER A 52 -1.71 29.05 2.35
CA SER A 52 -1.13 27.79 1.90
C SER A 52 -1.82 26.71 2.73
N VAL A 53 -2.63 25.88 2.07
CA VAL A 53 -2.93 24.57 2.60
C VAL A 53 -1.57 23.93 2.72
N GLY A 54 -1.05 23.82 3.96
CA GLY A 54 0.25 23.24 4.19
C GLY A 54 0.29 21.88 3.51
N ASP A 55 1.42 21.57 2.86
CA ASP A 55 1.69 20.20 2.44
C ASP A 55 1.35 19.26 3.61
N PRO A 56 0.59 18.18 3.39
CA PRO A 56 0.28 17.24 4.45
C PRO A 56 1.60 16.78 5.08
N GLN A 57 1.74 17.09 6.37
CA GLN A 57 2.95 16.89 7.15
C GLN A 57 3.49 15.47 7.00
N THR A 58 4.71 15.40 6.48
CA THR A 58 5.66 14.30 6.59
C THR A 58 6.14 14.12 8.03
N ASP A 59 5.27 13.65 8.92
CA ASP A 59 5.76 13.01 10.15
C ASP A 59 5.56 11.49 10.07
N SER A 60 6.27 10.88 9.13
CA SER A 60 6.48 9.43 9.06
C SER A 60 7.80 9.02 9.75
N SER A 61 8.27 9.83 10.71
CA SER A 61 9.70 10.10 10.88
C SER A 61 10.57 8.96 11.39
N THR A 62 10.03 7.79 11.71
CA THR A 62 10.83 6.57 11.87
C THR A 62 10.03 5.32 11.50
N THR A 63 10.55 4.53 10.54
CA THR A 63 10.03 3.20 10.24
C THR A 63 10.18 2.30 11.46
N PRO A 64 9.14 1.53 11.86
CA PRO A 64 9.23 0.61 12.99
C PRO A 64 10.28 -0.46 12.72
N SER A 65 11.01 -0.83 13.77
CA SER A 65 12.00 -1.91 13.75
C SER A 65 11.71 -2.92 14.87
N ASN A 66 12.52 -3.96 14.99
CA ASN A 66 12.35 -5.05 15.98
C ASN A 66 11.04 -5.84 15.77
N LEU A 67 10.61 -5.99 14.52
CA LEU A 67 9.42 -6.75 14.16
C LEU A 67 9.64 -8.27 14.34
N ALA A 68 8.60 -9.00 14.72
CA ALA A 68 8.59 -10.45 14.71
C ALA A 68 8.27 -10.99 13.30
N LEU A 69 8.63 -12.24 13.04
CA LEU A 69 8.18 -12.94 11.84
C LEU A 69 6.64 -12.98 11.76
N PRO A 70 6.03 -12.60 10.62
CA PRO A 70 4.58 -12.61 10.46
C PRO A 70 4.01 -14.02 10.26
N ILE A 71 4.85 -15.00 9.88
CA ILE A 71 4.45 -16.37 9.55
C ILE A 71 5.57 -17.35 9.94
N ASP A 72 5.20 -18.58 10.27
CA ASP A 72 6.15 -19.70 10.37
C ASP A 72 6.70 -20.07 8.97
N LEU A 73 8.01 -19.94 8.79
CA LEU A 73 8.67 -20.19 7.51
C LEU A 73 8.58 -21.65 7.05
N SER A 74 8.38 -22.59 7.96
CA SER A 74 8.16 -24.00 7.60
C SER A 74 6.81 -24.23 6.91
N ALA A 75 5.88 -23.28 7.01
CA ALA A 75 4.59 -23.34 6.37
C ALA A 75 4.59 -22.79 4.93
N ILE A 76 5.71 -22.22 4.46
CA ILE A 76 5.83 -21.68 3.10
C ILE A 76 5.80 -22.80 2.07
N ASN A 77 4.96 -22.62 1.04
CA ASN A 77 4.79 -23.57 -0.04
C ASN A 77 5.45 -23.08 -1.32
N LEU A 78 6.65 -23.60 -1.61
CA LEU A 78 7.44 -23.19 -2.77
C LEU A 78 6.86 -23.60 -4.13
N ARG A 79 5.67 -24.21 -4.19
CA ARG A 79 4.93 -24.39 -5.46
C ARG A 79 4.16 -23.14 -5.87
N GLY A 80 3.83 -22.27 -4.92
CA GLY A 80 3.31 -20.94 -5.22
C GLY A 80 4.45 -19.96 -5.48
N VAL A 81 4.09 -18.73 -5.84
CA VAL A 81 5.03 -17.73 -6.31
C VAL A 81 5.31 -16.74 -5.20
N ILE A 82 6.54 -16.70 -4.70
CA ILE A 82 6.94 -15.60 -3.81
C ILE A 82 7.08 -14.34 -4.64
N ASN A 83 6.26 -13.32 -4.37
CA ASN A 83 6.39 -12.02 -5.01
C ASN A 83 7.16 -11.08 -4.09
N PRO A 84 8.33 -10.58 -4.50
CA PRO A 84 9.15 -9.75 -3.63
C PRO A 84 8.62 -8.31 -3.58
N TYR A 85 9.08 -7.56 -2.58
CA TYR A 85 8.83 -6.13 -2.48
C TYR A 85 9.65 -5.36 -3.53
N GLY A 86 9.09 -4.26 -4.04
CA GLY A 86 9.81 -3.23 -4.78
C GLY A 86 9.90 -3.45 -6.29
N VAL A 87 9.39 -4.57 -6.80
CA VAL A 87 9.48 -4.93 -8.22
C VAL A 87 8.26 -4.45 -9.01
N VAL A 88 8.48 -3.96 -10.23
CA VAL A 88 7.41 -3.69 -11.19
C VAL A 88 7.29 -4.90 -12.11
N ARG A 89 6.18 -5.64 -12.00
CA ARG A 89 5.96 -6.92 -12.71
C ARG A 89 4.88 -6.79 -13.78
N SER A 90 3.99 -5.83 -13.63
CA SER A 90 2.87 -5.54 -14.52
C SER A 90 2.43 -4.09 -14.35
N SER A 91 1.48 -3.63 -15.17
CA SER A 91 0.89 -2.29 -15.07
C SER A 91 0.24 -2.00 -13.71
N LEU A 92 -0.18 -3.04 -12.97
CA LEU A 92 -0.74 -2.91 -11.62
C LEU A 92 0.29 -2.48 -10.57
N ASP A 93 1.58 -2.73 -10.83
CA ASP A 93 2.67 -2.29 -9.96
C ASP A 93 3.23 -0.92 -10.41
N GLU A 94 2.62 -0.26 -11.40
CA GLU A 94 3.02 1.07 -11.87
C GLU A 94 2.69 2.14 -10.83
N GLY A 95 3.61 2.30 -9.90
CA GLY A 95 3.65 3.33 -8.88
C GLY A 95 5.10 3.44 -8.39
N GLY A 96 5.48 4.57 -7.79
CA GLY A 96 6.89 4.83 -7.44
C GLY A 96 7.59 3.75 -6.60
N THR A 97 6.85 2.83 -5.99
CA THR A 97 7.38 1.72 -5.20
C THR A 97 7.52 0.39 -5.96
N GLY A 98 6.70 0.09 -6.97
CA GLY A 98 6.47 -1.29 -7.41
C GLY A 98 5.57 -2.06 -6.43
N HIS A 99 5.70 -3.39 -6.41
CA HIS A 99 4.92 -4.26 -5.51
C HIS A 99 5.15 -3.88 -4.03
N PRO A 100 4.12 -3.45 -3.28
CA PRO A 100 4.29 -2.74 -2.01
C PRO A 100 4.57 -3.63 -0.79
N GLY A 101 4.52 -4.95 -0.96
CA GLY A 101 4.74 -5.93 0.10
C GLY A 101 5.45 -7.18 -0.41
N ILE A 102 5.40 -8.24 0.38
CA ILE A 102 5.87 -9.56 -0.03
C ILE A 102 4.67 -10.50 -0.05
N ASP A 103 4.45 -11.15 -1.18
CA ASP A 103 3.44 -12.21 -1.28
C ASP A 103 4.10 -13.54 -0.96
N LEU A 104 3.55 -14.24 0.03
CA LEU A 104 4.06 -15.54 0.46
C LEU A 104 3.02 -16.64 0.21
N PRO A 105 3.32 -17.66 -0.61
CA PRO A 105 2.52 -18.85 -0.70
C PRO A 105 2.71 -19.67 0.57
N SER A 106 1.62 -19.99 1.26
CA SER A 106 1.67 -20.77 2.50
C SER A 106 0.64 -21.89 2.49
N ASN A 107 0.89 -22.94 3.25
CA ASN A 107 -0.07 -24.04 3.36
C ASN A 107 -1.40 -23.53 3.97
N THR A 108 -2.52 -24.09 3.53
CA THR A 108 -3.83 -23.79 4.12
C THR A 108 -3.80 -24.05 5.63
N GLY A 109 -4.29 -23.09 6.41
CA GLY A 109 -4.26 -23.11 7.87
C GLY A 109 -2.95 -22.63 8.50
N ALA A 110 -1.93 -22.27 7.72
CA ALA A 110 -0.69 -21.67 8.22
C ALA A 110 -1.00 -20.47 9.13
N SER A 111 -0.29 -20.37 10.25
CA SER A 111 -0.59 -19.36 11.28
C SER A 111 0.08 -18.04 10.96
N PHE A 112 -0.67 -16.95 11.15
CA PHE A 112 -0.14 -15.58 11.13
C PHE A 112 0.03 -15.03 12.53
N TYR A 113 1.10 -14.26 12.71
CA TYR A 113 1.51 -13.70 13.98
C TYR A 113 1.60 -12.18 13.88
N ALA A 114 1.20 -11.49 14.95
CA ALA A 114 1.37 -10.04 15.08
C ALA A 114 2.86 -9.68 15.05
N VAL A 115 3.29 -8.85 14.10
CA VAL A 115 4.70 -8.47 13.98
C VAL A 115 5.19 -7.57 15.12
N ALA A 116 4.28 -6.89 15.83
CA ALA A 116 4.58 -6.02 16.95
C ALA A 116 3.40 -5.97 17.93
N ASP A 117 3.63 -5.39 19.09
CA ASP A 117 2.53 -4.95 19.95
C ASP A 117 1.72 -3.90 19.18
N GLY A 118 0.40 -3.95 19.27
CA GLY A 118 -0.43 -3.01 18.51
C GLY A 118 -1.91 -3.26 18.61
N ARG A 119 -2.66 -2.52 17.79
CA ARG A 119 -4.13 -2.56 17.73
C ARG A 119 -4.59 -2.86 16.32
N ILE A 120 -5.53 -3.79 16.18
CA ILE A 120 -6.20 -4.02 14.90
C ILE A 120 -7.11 -2.82 14.61
N VAL A 121 -6.84 -2.06 13.55
CA VAL A 121 -7.60 -0.85 13.21
C VAL A 121 -8.62 -1.05 12.11
N SER A 122 -8.45 -2.10 11.30
CA SER A 122 -9.40 -2.43 10.24
C SER A 122 -9.41 -3.92 9.95
N ILE A 123 -10.60 -4.44 9.65
CA ILE A 123 -10.84 -5.78 9.12
C ILE A 123 -11.87 -5.60 8.00
N THR A 124 -11.43 -5.75 6.76
CA THR A 124 -12.30 -5.61 5.58
C THR A 124 -12.19 -6.88 4.74
N PRO A 125 -13.29 -7.36 4.13
CA PRO A 125 -13.17 -8.41 3.11
C PRO A 125 -12.17 -7.96 2.04
N VAL A 126 -11.33 -8.87 1.57
CA VAL A 126 -10.55 -8.62 0.35
C VAL A 126 -11.51 -8.43 -0.83
N THR A 127 -11.12 -7.66 -1.84
CA THR A 127 -12.00 -7.27 -2.95
C THR A 127 -11.88 -8.17 -4.18
N ASP A 128 -10.93 -9.10 -4.18
CA ASP A 128 -10.74 -10.06 -5.26
C ASP A 128 -11.51 -11.38 -5.02
N GLU A 129 -11.32 -12.36 -5.90
CA GLU A 129 -12.02 -13.65 -5.84
C GLU A 129 -11.57 -14.58 -4.70
N PHE A 130 -10.50 -14.25 -3.96
CA PHE A 130 -9.91 -15.14 -2.98
C PHE A 130 -10.48 -14.92 -1.58
N PRO A 131 -10.60 -15.98 -0.75
CA PRO A 131 -11.20 -15.84 0.57
C PRO A 131 -10.29 -15.08 1.55
N GLY A 132 -10.93 -14.51 2.59
CA GLY A 132 -10.26 -13.92 3.74
C GLY A 132 -10.52 -12.42 3.89
N PHE A 133 -9.76 -11.81 4.78
CA PHE A 133 -9.86 -10.39 5.11
C PHE A 133 -8.50 -9.72 4.95
N ALA A 134 -8.54 -8.45 4.56
CA ALA A 134 -7.47 -7.50 4.76
C ALA A 134 -7.52 -6.97 6.20
N VAL A 135 -6.45 -7.18 6.95
CA VAL A 135 -6.34 -6.83 8.37
C VAL A 135 -5.19 -5.85 8.54
N LYS A 136 -5.49 -4.65 9.04
CA LYS A 136 -4.49 -3.63 9.33
C LYS A 136 -4.19 -3.63 10.83
N LEU A 137 -2.96 -3.99 11.19
CA LEU A 137 -2.44 -3.88 12.54
C LEU A 137 -1.66 -2.57 12.68
N LEU A 138 -2.16 -1.62 13.46
CA LEU A 138 -1.43 -0.40 13.83
C LEU A 138 -0.35 -0.73 14.85
N ILE A 139 0.91 -0.51 14.46
CA ILE A 139 2.10 -0.86 15.24
C ILE A 139 2.85 0.36 15.78
N ALA A 140 2.64 1.53 15.19
CA ALA A 140 3.12 2.80 15.74
C ALA A 140 2.17 3.93 15.33
N GLU A 141 1.64 4.67 16.31
CA GLU A 141 0.79 5.84 16.02
C GLU A 141 1.63 6.99 15.47
N GLY A 142 1.07 7.73 14.52
CA GLY A 142 1.64 8.99 14.05
C GLY A 142 1.26 10.16 14.94
N ALA A 143 1.89 11.31 14.70
CA ALA A 143 1.59 12.54 15.44
C ALA A 143 0.14 13.03 15.26
N THR A 144 -0.52 12.62 14.17
CA THR A 144 -1.91 12.95 13.88
C THR A 144 -2.80 11.74 14.12
N ALA A 145 -3.93 11.93 14.82
CA ALA A 145 -4.93 10.89 15.01
C ALA A 145 -5.40 10.30 13.66
N GLY A 146 -5.52 8.97 13.59
CA GLY A 146 -5.87 8.29 12.34
C GLY A 146 -4.70 8.15 11.35
N THR A 147 -3.47 8.37 11.81
CA THR A 147 -2.24 8.13 11.05
C THR A 147 -1.28 7.22 11.83
N GLY A 148 -0.41 6.51 11.13
CA GLY A 148 0.62 5.69 11.76
C GLY A 148 1.10 4.54 10.89
N TRP A 149 2.13 3.84 11.34
CA TRP A 149 2.61 2.64 10.67
C TRP A 149 1.69 1.46 10.94
N ILE A 150 1.32 0.79 9.87
CA ILE A 150 0.53 -0.44 9.90
C ILE A 150 1.33 -1.60 9.30
N PHE A 151 1.04 -2.80 9.77
CA PHE A 151 1.32 -4.02 9.04
C PHE A 151 0.01 -4.56 8.47
N LEU A 152 -0.06 -4.70 7.15
CA LEU A 152 -1.20 -5.23 6.42
C LEU A 152 -1.02 -6.72 6.18
N TYR A 153 -2.06 -7.49 6.51
CA TYR A 153 -2.19 -8.91 6.19
C TYR A 153 -3.39 -9.07 5.27
N GLU A 154 -3.21 -9.55 4.04
CA GLU A 154 -4.33 -9.89 3.16
C GLU A 154 -4.54 -11.39 3.06
N HIS A 155 -5.79 -11.75 2.72
CA HIS A 155 -6.27 -13.13 2.71
C HIS A 155 -6.05 -13.84 4.05
N MET A 156 -6.44 -13.22 5.17
CA MET A 156 -6.34 -13.86 6.48
C MET A 156 -7.72 -14.14 7.06
N VAL A 157 -7.87 -15.26 7.77
CA VAL A 157 -8.99 -15.47 8.71
C VAL A 157 -8.47 -15.21 10.12
N LEU A 158 -9.09 -14.25 10.83
CA LEU A 158 -8.69 -13.94 12.21
C LEU A 158 -9.00 -15.09 13.17
N VAL A 159 -8.21 -15.17 14.23
CA VAL A 159 -8.54 -15.99 15.40
C VAL A 159 -9.83 -15.50 16.03
N ALA A 160 -10.68 -16.44 16.46
CA ALA A 160 -11.93 -16.14 17.16
C ALA A 160 -11.69 -15.22 18.37
N GLY A 161 -12.53 -14.20 18.51
CA GLY A 161 -12.45 -13.21 19.60
C GLY A 161 -11.61 -11.98 19.28
N LEU A 162 -10.84 -11.97 18.18
CA LEU A 162 -10.20 -10.75 17.68
C LEU A 162 -11.16 -10.01 16.74
N ALA A 163 -11.17 -8.68 16.88
CA ALA A 163 -11.96 -7.74 16.10
C ALA A 163 -11.21 -6.41 15.96
N ALA A 164 -11.78 -5.44 15.24
CA ALA A 164 -11.29 -4.06 15.30
C ALA A 164 -11.21 -3.57 16.76
N ASP A 165 -10.21 -2.75 17.04
CA ASP A 165 -9.78 -2.27 18.36
C ASP A 165 -9.19 -3.32 19.31
N SER A 166 -9.09 -4.59 18.90
CA SER A 166 -8.38 -5.60 19.69
C SER A 166 -6.90 -5.26 19.81
N GLN A 167 -6.40 -5.29 21.05
CA GLN A 167 -4.97 -5.22 21.35
C GLN A 167 -4.35 -6.59 21.14
N VAL A 168 -3.17 -6.62 20.51
CA VAL A 168 -2.39 -7.83 20.30
C VAL A 168 -0.96 -7.60 20.75
N THR A 169 -0.30 -8.69 21.15
CA THR A 169 1.11 -8.69 21.54
C THR A 169 1.97 -9.22 20.41
N ARG A 170 3.18 -8.69 20.25
CA ARG A 170 4.20 -9.17 19.32
C ARG A 170 4.38 -10.69 19.44
N GLY A 171 4.29 -11.39 18.31
CA GLY A 171 4.39 -12.85 18.24
C GLY A 171 3.11 -13.60 18.65
N GLN A 172 2.02 -12.91 19.03
CA GLN A 172 0.72 -13.53 19.24
C GLN A 172 0.17 -14.03 17.90
N ARG A 173 -0.38 -15.25 17.89
CA ARG A 173 -1.15 -15.75 16.74
C ARG A 173 -2.43 -14.93 16.57
N ILE A 174 -2.60 -14.30 15.40
CA ILE A 174 -3.74 -13.42 15.09
C ILE A 174 -4.64 -13.97 13.99
N GLY A 175 -4.19 -14.94 13.21
CA GLY A 175 -5.03 -15.56 12.20
C GLY A 175 -4.39 -16.77 11.53
N SER A 176 -4.99 -17.14 10.40
CA SER A 176 -4.49 -18.21 9.54
C SER A 176 -4.81 -17.98 8.08
N ASN A 177 -4.01 -18.60 7.22
CA ASN A 177 -4.22 -18.63 5.78
C ASN A 177 -5.45 -19.48 5.39
N PRO A 178 -6.49 -18.91 4.75
CA PRO A 178 -7.60 -19.66 4.18
C PRO A 178 -7.33 -20.16 2.76
N LEU A 179 -6.23 -19.73 2.14
CA LEU A 179 -5.96 -19.97 0.73
C LEU A 179 -5.41 -21.38 0.49
N GLU A 180 -5.67 -21.87 -0.72
CA GLU A 180 -4.98 -23.02 -1.28
C GLU A 180 -3.48 -22.72 -1.48
N PRO A 181 -2.56 -23.69 -1.37
CA PRO A 181 -1.13 -23.41 -1.26
C PRO A 181 -0.43 -22.76 -2.46
N ALA A 182 -1.10 -22.68 -3.62
CA ALA A 182 -0.59 -22.01 -4.81
C ALA A 182 -0.90 -20.50 -4.84
N ILE A 183 -1.86 -20.06 -4.01
CA ILE A 183 -2.25 -18.65 -3.87
C ILE A 183 -1.49 -18.05 -2.68
N THR A 184 -1.21 -16.77 -2.75
CA THR A 184 -0.34 -16.08 -1.81
C THR A 184 -1.08 -15.12 -0.90
N ASN A 185 -0.59 -15.00 0.32
CA ASN A 185 -1.00 -13.92 1.23
C ASN A 185 -0.10 -12.71 1.00
N HIS A 186 -0.68 -11.51 0.91
CA HIS A 186 0.07 -10.27 0.83
C HIS A 186 0.42 -9.75 2.23
N LEU A 187 1.71 -9.43 2.45
CA LEU A 187 2.24 -8.92 3.71
C LEU A 187 3.01 -7.61 3.46
N GLU A 188 2.50 -6.51 3.99
CA GLU A 188 2.98 -5.15 3.69
C GLU A 188 3.21 -4.31 4.95
N LEU A 189 4.26 -3.48 4.94
CA LEU A 189 4.57 -2.50 5.99
C LEU A 189 4.52 -1.09 5.40
N SER A 190 3.57 -0.29 5.90
CA SER A 190 3.21 0.98 5.27
C SER A 190 2.79 2.03 6.27
N TRP A 191 2.96 3.29 5.89
CA TRP A 191 2.38 4.41 6.62
C TRP A 191 0.94 4.60 6.17
N ALA A 192 0.00 4.56 7.11
CA ALA A 192 -1.41 4.79 6.86
C ALA A 192 -1.83 6.20 7.29
N PHE A 193 -2.77 6.79 6.57
CA PHE A 193 -3.34 8.11 6.88
C PHE A 193 -4.83 8.17 6.56
N ASN A 194 -5.48 9.29 6.91
CA ASN A 194 -6.93 9.47 6.78
C ASN A 194 -7.71 8.36 7.48
N ASN A 195 -7.58 8.25 8.81
CA ASN A 195 -8.17 7.17 9.60
C ASN A 195 -7.74 5.77 9.13
N TYR A 196 -6.46 5.65 8.77
CA TYR A 196 -5.83 4.41 8.29
C TYR A 196 -6.41 3.85 6.99
N GLU A 197 -7.14 4.64 6.21
CA GLU A 197 -7.76 4.24 4.95
C GLU A 197 -6.72 4.10 3.84
N PHE A 198 -5.91 5.13 3.64
CA PHE A 198 -4.93 5.21 2.56
C PHE A 198 -3.53 4.83 3.05
N LEU A 199 -2.73 4.24 2.16
CA LEU A 199 -1.37 3.77 2.43
C LEU A 199 -0.35 4.55 1.58
N GLN A 200 0.81 4.84 2.16
CA GLN A 200 1.96 5.47 1.51
C GLN A 200 3.26 5.03 2.20
N ASN A 201 4.41 5.46 1.67
CA ASN A 201 5.74 5.20 2.26
C ASN A 201 5.97 3.70 2.54
N GLN A 202 5.55 2.84 1.62
CA GLN A 202 5.70 1.40 1.77
C GLN A 202 7.18 1.03 1.79
N THR A 203 7.57 0.10 2.65
CA THR A 203 8.95 -0.36 2.81
C THR A 203 9.00 -1.86 3.00
N CYS A 204 10.10 -2.48 2.55
CA CYS A 204 10.31 -3.89 2.84
C CYS A 204 10.38 -4.11 4.35
N TRP A 205 9.63 -5.10 4.86
CA TRP A 205 9.58 -5.40 6.29
C TRP A 205 10.71 -6.31 6.77
N VAL A 206 11.40 -7.03 5.87
CA VAL A 206 12.47 -7.97 6.25
C VAL A 206 13.61 -7.27 7.03
N PRO A 207 14.14 -6.11 6.58
CA PRO A 207 15.18 -5.40 7.33
C PRO A 207 14.68 -4.74 8.63
N GLN A 208 13.37 -4.76 8.87
CA GLN A 208 12.75 -4.20 10.08
C GLN A 208 12.50 -5.27 11.15
N LEU A 209 12.72 -6.55 10.83
CA LEU A 209 12.66 -7.65 11.79
C LEU A 209 13.69 -7.47 12.91
N ASP A 210 13.45 -8.11 14.05
CA ASP A 210 14.52 -8.30 15.03
C ASP A 210 15.65 -9.14 14.43
N ALA A 211 16.88 -8.96 14.92
CA ALA A 211 18.06 -9.58 14.33
C ALA A 211 17.96 -11.13 14.23
N GLY A 212 17.28 -11.79 15.17
CA GLY A 212 17.07 -13.24 15.13
C GLY A 212 16.06 -13.63 14.05
N SER A 213 14.92 -12.93 14.00
CA SER A 213 13.90 -13.09 12.96
C SER A 213 14.45 -12.82 11.56
N GLU A 214 15.20 -11.73 11.38
CA GLU A 214 15.83 -11.36 10.11
C GLU A 214 16.81 -12.45 9.65
N SER A 215 17.72 -12.86 10.53
CA SER A 215 18.68 -13.93 10.23
C SER A 215 17.98 -15.25 9.88
N THR A 216 16.88 -15.57 10.56
CA THR A 216 16.10 -16.78 10.30
C THR A 216 15.43 -16.70 8.93
N PHE A 217 14.81 -15.56 8.61
CA PHE A 217 14.19 -15.31 7.29
C PHE A 217 15.20 -15.42 6.17
N MET A 218 16.31 -14.68 6.28
CA MET A 218 17.33 -14.62 5.24
C MET A 218 18.04 -15.95 5.06
N SER A 219 18.24 -16.73 6.14
CA SER A 219 18.75 -18.10 6.02
C SER A 219 17.78 -19.00 5.24
N ALA A 220 16.50 -19.03 5.62
CA ALA A 220 15.50 -19.83 4.91
C ALA A 220 15.39 -19.42 3.44
N PHE A 221 15.33 -18.11 3.17
CA PHE A 221 15.24 -17.61 1.80
C PHE A 221 16.48 -17.99 0.97
N ASN A 222 17.69 -17.75 1.50
CA ASN A 222 18.92 -17.93 0.74
C ASN A 222 19.35 -19.38 0.56
N ASN A 223 19.10 -20.22 1.57
CA ASN A 223 19.62 -21.59 1.63
C ASN A 223 18.56 -22.64 1.29
N ASP A 224 17.28 -22.33 1.48
CA ASP A 224 16.20 -23.28 1.26
C ASP A 224 15.32 -22.86 0.08
N PHE A 225 14.83 -21.62 0.06
CA PHE A 225 13.81 -21.22 -0.91
C PHE A 225 14.39 -20.99 -2.31
N ARG A 226 15.34 -20.06 -2.44
CA ARG A 226 15.82 -19.63 -3.77
C ARG A 226 16.64 -20.69 -4.51
N THR A 227 17.05 -21.75 -3.81
CA THR A 227 17.79 -22.89 -4.35
C THR A 227 16.90 -24.10 -4.63
N ASP A 228 15.63 -24.09 -4.19
CA ASP A 228 14.69 -25.18 -4.45
C ASP A 228 14.20 -25.12 -5.90
N GLN A 229 14.13 -26.29 -6.56
CA GLN A 229 13.67 -26.37 -7.95
C GLN A 229 12.23 -25.87 -8.11
N ARG A 230 11.35 -26.09 -7.12
CA ARG A 230 9.95 -25.64 -7.19
C ARG A 230 9.84 -24.12 -7.22
N PHE A 231 10.70 -23.43 -6.46
CA PHE A 231 10.79 -21.97 -6.49
C PHE A 231 11.26 -21.47 -7.86
N ILE A 232 12.34 -22.06 -8.39
CA ILE A 232 12.91 -21.73 -9.70
C ILE A 232 11.88 -21.94 -10.80
N ASP A 233 11.18 -23.07 -10.77
CA ASP A 233 10.11 -23.42 -11.71
C ASP A 233 8.98 -22.40 -11.64
N ALA A 234 8.51 -22.06 -10.43
CA ALA A 234 7.46 -21.07 -10.23
C ALA A 234 7.86 -19.71 -10.83
N TRP A 235 9.07 -19.22 -10.57
CA TRP A 235 9.55 -17.93 -11.11
C TRP A 235 9.77 -17.97 -12.63
N THR A 236 10.08 -19.13 -13.20
CA THR A 236 10.28 -19.29 -14.65
C THR A 236 8.95 -19.37 -15.42
N MET A 237 7.87 -19.80 -14.77
CA MET A 237 6.56 -20.04 -15.41
C MET A 237 5.54 -18.92 -15.19
N VAL A 238 5.79 -18.00 -14.26
CA VAL A 238 4.83 -16.93 -13.93
C VAL A 238 4.72 -15.93 -15.05
N THR A 239 3.50 -15.84 -15.60
CA THR A 239 3.17 -14.82 -16.58
C THR A 239 2.32 -13.70 -15.98
N LYS A 240 2.66 -12.45 -16.29
CA LYS A 240 1.85 -11.26 -16.03
C LYS A 240 1.84 -10.41 -17.29
N GLU A 241 0.65 -10.09 -17.79
CA GLU A 241 0.50 -9.32 -19.05
C GLU A 241 1.25 -9.95 -20.24
N GLY A 242 1.40 -11.28 -20.23
CA GLY A 242 2.16 -12.02 -21.24
C GLY A 242 3.67 -12.02 -21.06
N LEU A 243 4.21 -11.37 -20.01
CA LEU A 243 5.63 -11.31 -19.69
C LEU A 243 5.99 -12.30 -18.57
N LEU A 244 7.26 -12.72 -18.50
CA LEU A 244 7.83 -13.55 -17.42
C LEU A 244 8.68 -12.68 -16.46
N PRO A 245 8.07 -11.81 -15.64
CA PRO A 245 8.80 -10.80 -14.88
C PRO A 245 9.87 -11.37 -13.93
N PHE A 246 9.68 -12.59 -13.42
CA PHE A 246 10.59 -13.17 -12.44
C PHE A 246 11.70 -14.04 -13.01
N SER A 247 11.60 -14.49 -14.27
CA SER A 247 12.69 -15.25 -14.87
C SER A 247 13.96 -14.42 -14.96
N GLU A 248 13.82 -13.10 -15.20
CA GLU A 248 14.95 -12.17 -15.24
C GLU A 248 15.68 -12.07 -13.91
N LEU A 249 14.96 -12.14 -12.78
CA LEU A 249 15.58 -12.08 -11.45
C LEU A 249 16.43 -13.32 -11.13
N LEU A 250 16.30 -14.39 -11.92
CA LEU A 250 17.18 -15.56 -11.87
C LEU A 250 18.45 -15.37 -12.72
N ASN A 251 18.47 -14.39 -13.62
CA ASN A 251 19.65 -14.07 -14.44
C ASN A 251 20.67 -13.26 -13.63
N THR A 252 21.69 -13.95 -13.13
CA THR A 252 22.77 -13.33 -12.34
C THR A 252 23.68 -12.36 -13.12
N GLU A 253 23.63 -12.35 -14.45
CA GLU A 253 24.33 -11.32 -15.25
C GLU A 253 23.63 -9.97 -15.15
N ARG A 254 22.29 -9.97 -15.05
CA ARG A 254 21.47 -8.75 -14.95
C ARG A 254 21.19 -8.37 -13.49
N PHE A 255 21.00 -9.37 -12.63
CA PHE A 255 20.78 -9.20 -11.19
C PHE A 255 21.85 -9.96 -10.41
N PRO A 256 23.01 -9.34 -10.11
CA PRO A 256 24.16 -10.04 -9.51
C PRO A 256 23.87 -10.73 -8.17
N ASP A 257 22.93 -10.20 -7.40
CA ASP A 257 22.51 -10.79 -6.12
C ASP A 257 21.41 -11.87 -6.27
N GLY A 258 20.92 -12.06 -7.50
CA GLY A 258 19.84 -12.96 -7.87
C GLY A 258 18.51 -12.63 -7.20
N ALA A 259 17.72 -13.68 -6.98
CA ALA A 259 16.46 -13.60 -6.24
C ALA A 259 16.68 -13.06 -4.82
N ARG A 260 15.88 -12.05 -4.44
CA ARG A 260 15.83 -11.42 -3.12
C ARG A 260 14.38 -11.19 -2.69
N PRO A 261 14.07 -11.12 -1.38
CA PRO A 261 12.74 -10.76 -0.89
C PRO A 261 12.44 -9.25 -1.01
N CYS A 262 13.49 -8.42 -1.01
CA CYS A 262 13.41 -6.97 -1.10
C CYS A 262 14.26 -6.46 -2.27
N TYR A 263 13.67 -5.68 -3.16
CA TYR A 263 14.37 -4.91 -4.19
C TYR A 263 14.26 -3.42 -3.93
N PRO A 264 15.17 -2.60 -4.52
CA PRO A 264 14.95 -1.16 -4.59
C PRO A 264 13.57 -0.84 -5.14
N PRO A 265 12.85 0.15 -4.58
CA PRO A 265 11.55 0.58 -5.09
C PRO A 265 11.59 0.90 -6.59
N GLY A 266 10.62 0.40 -7.35
CA GLY A 266 10.51 0.62 -8.79
C GLY A 266 11.47 -0.22 -9.63
N THR A 267 12.01 -1.33 -9.11
CA THR A 267 12.85 -2.24 -9.89
C THR A 267 12.03 -2.90 -10.99
N ASP A 268 12.18 -2.42 -12.23
CA ASP A 268 11.45 -2.96 -13.37
C ASP A 268 12.08 -4.27 -13.86
N VAL A 269 11.28 -5.34 -13.76
CA VAL A 269 11.69 -6.70 -14.14
C VAL A 269 10.91 -7.20 -15.35
N ARG A 270 10.05 -6.35 -15.92
CA ARG A 270 9.37 -6.63 -17.18
C ARG A 270 10.45 -6.66 -18.28
N VAL A 271 10.39 -7.69 -19.10
CA VAL A 271 11.16 -7.75 -20.33
C VAL A 271 10.31 -7.08 -21.40
N GLU A 272 10.77 -6.00 -22.00
CA GLU A 272 10.14 -5.53 -23.23
C GLU A 272 10.35 -6.61 -24.32
N PRO A 273 9.29 -7.01 -25.04
CA PRO A 273 9.35 -8.09 -26.03
C PRO A 273 10.33 -7.84 -27.17
#